data_AF-A0A945ZV30-F1
#
_entry.id   AF-A0A945ZV30-F1
#
_cell.length_a   1.000
_cell.length_b   1.000
_cell.length_c   1.000
_cell.angle_alpha   90.00
_cell.angle_beta   90.00
_cell.angle_gamma   90.00
#
_symmetry.space_group_name_H-M   'P 1'
#
loop_
_entity.id
_entity.type
_entity.pdbx_description
1 polymer ?
#
loop_
_entity_poly.entity_id
_entity_poly.type
_entity_poly.pdbx_seq_one_letter_code
_entity_poly.pdbx_strand_id
1 'polypeptide(L)'
;MRHYSRGFTLIELLVVVAIIGILSAVGVVSYGGYKASAEKKQAEITLHSIYLAEQEYKSNNGEYYFNTSTSNLVTNLFDGVDDLSEQSFTFKTTNANTLTITATKKTNTSCTISITQTNKKPNSHSSC
;
A
#
# COMPACT_ATOMS: atom_id res chain seq x y z
N MET A 1 -16.99 33.70 -45.84
CA MET A 1 -17.47 32.46 -45.18
C MET A 1 -17.88 32.83 -43.75
N ARG A 2 -19.17 32.77 -43.41
CA ARG A 2 -19.65 33.11 -42.05
C ARG A 2 -19.50 31.87 -41.15
N HIS A 3 -18.62 31.96 -40.17
CA HIS A 3 -18.53 30.98 -39.09
C HIS A 3 -19.74 31.13 -38.17
N TYR A 4 -20.60 30.10 -38.12
CA TYR A 4 -21.68 30.02 -37.15
C TYR A 4 -21.09 29.52 -35.83
N SER A 5 -20.86 30.43 -34.88
CA SER A 5 -20.47 30.05 -33.52
C SER A 5 -21.63 29.28 -32.88
N ARG A 6 -21.49 27.96 -32.77
CA ARG A 6 -22.42 27.10 -32.04
C ARG A 6 -22.23 27.37 -30.54
N GLY A 7 -23.07 28.22 -29.98
CA GLY A 7 -23.14 28.43 -28.53
C GLY A 7 -23.85 27.26 -27.85
N PHE A 8 -23.35 26.83 -26.70
CA PHE A 8 -24.05 25.89 -25.82
C PHE A 8 -25.30 26.54 -25.22
N THR A 9 -26.39 25.79 -25.13
CA THR A 9 -27.59 26.25 -24.42
C THR A 9 -27.42 26.09 -22.90
N LEU A 10 -28.07 26.96 -22.12
CA LEU A 10 -28.05 26.87 -20.66
C LEU A 10 -28.65 25.55 -20.15
N ILE A 11 -29.64 25.00 -20.86
CA ILE A 11 -30.27 23.74 -20.50
C ILE A 11 -29.35 22.54 -20.75
N GLU A 12 -28.57 22.55 -21.84
CA GLU A 12 -27.55 21.53 -22.10
C GLU A 12 -26.50 21.50 -20.98
N LEU A 13 -26.04 22.67 -20.53
CA LEU A 13 -25.07 22.75 -19.45
C LEU A 13 -25.67 22.27 -18.12
N LEU A 14 -26.93 22.62 -17.82
CA LEU A 14 -27.62 22.20 -16.59
C LEU A 14 -27.71 20.67 -16.49
N VAL A 15 -28.12 20.01 -17.57
CA VAL A 15 -28.26 18.54 -17.59
C VAL A 15 -26.90 17.87 -17.44
N VAL A 16 -25.84 18.40 -18.08
CA VAL A 16 -24.48 17.84 -17.96
C VAL A 16 -23.97 17.91 -16.52
N VAL A 17 -24.14 19.06 -15.85
CA VAL A 17 -23.70 19.22 -14.45
C VAL A 17 -24.52 18.30 -13.52
N ALA A 18 -25.82 18.14 -13.77
CA ALA A 18 -26.65 17.22 -13.02
C ALA A 18 -26.18 15.75 -13.14
N ILE A 19 -25.85 15.31 -14.35
CA ILE A 19 -25.34 13.95 -14.60
C ILE A 19 -23.96 13.75 -13.96
N ILE A 20 -23.02 14.70 -14.13
CA ILE A 20 -21.69 14.63 -13.51
C ILE A 20 -21.80 14.62 -11.99
N GLY A 21 -22.73 15.39 -11.41
CA GLY A 21 -23.02 15.39 -9.97
C GLY A 21 -23.36 13.99 -9.44
N ILE A 22 -24.31 13.31 -10.09
CA ILE A 22 -24.71 11.94 -9.70
C ILE A 22 -23.55 10.95 -9.86
N LEU A 23 -22.86 10.98 -11.00
CA LEU A 23 -21.74 10.07 -11.27
C LEU A 23 -20.59 10.27 -10.27
N SER A 24 -20.29 11.52 -9.90
CA SER A 24 -19.23 11.83 -8.94
C SER A 24 -19.54 11.27 -7.54
N ALA A 25 -20.79 11.37 -7.08
CA ALA A 25 -21.20 10.86 -5.78
C ALA A 25 -21.01 9.34 -5.66
N VAL A 26 -21.41 8.58 -6.69
CA VAL A 26 -21.24 7.11 -6.71
C VAL A 26 -19.78 6.71 -6.94
N GLY A 27 -19.03 7.48 -7.71
CA GLY A 27 -17.61 7.26 -7.95
C GLY A 27 -16.76 7.38 -6.68
N VAL A 28 -17.03 8.36 -5.82
CA VAL A 28 -16.25 8.59 -4.58
C VAL A 28 -16.41 7.43 -3.60
N VAL A 29 -17.63 6.95 -3.37
CA VAL A 29 -17.88 5.87 -2.41
C VAL A 29 -17.27 4.54 -2.86
N SER A 30 -17.27 4.27 -4.17
CA SER A 30 -16.70 3.04 -4.72
C SER A 30 -15.16 3.06 -4.73
N TYR A 31 -14.54 4.22 -4.99
CA TYR A 31 -13.09 4.37 -5.04
C TYR A 31 -12.37 3.97 -3.75
N GLY A 32 -12.98 4.24 -2.58
CA GLY A 32 -12.37 3.94 -1.28
C GLY A 32 -12.03 2.45 -1.07
N GLY A 33 -12.93 1.55 -1.49
CA GLY A 33 -12.71 0.10 -1.37
C GLY A 33 -11.61 -0.42 -2.29
N TYR A 34 -11.55 0.08 -3.53
CA TYR A 34 -10.48 -0.26 -4.47
C TYR A 34 -9.12 0.22 -3.98
N LYS A 35 -9.04 1.46 -3.47
CA LYS A 35 -7.81 2.01 -2.89
C LYS A 35 -7.33 1.14 -1.72
N ALA A 36 -8.22 0.79 -0.79
CA ALA A 36 -7.85 -0.05 0.36
C ALA A 36 -7.32 -1.43 -0.07
N SER A 37 -7.94 -2.04 -1.08
CA SER A 37 -7.50 -3.33 -1.63
C SER A 37 -6.14 -3.23 -2.32
N ALA A 38 -5.90 -2.15 -3.07
CA ALA A 38 -4.62 -1.88 -3.71
C ALA A 38 -3.50 -1.64 -2.69
N GLU A 39 -3.77 -0.86 -1.63
CA GLU A 39 -2.84 -0.65 -0.52
C GLU A 39 -2.47 -1.97 0.18
N LYS A 40 -3.46 -2.84 0.41
CA LYS A 40 -3.24 -4.17 1.00
C LYS A 40 -2.35 -5.02 0.10
N LYS A 41 -2.62 -5.04 -1.21
CA LYS A 41 -1.83 -5.79 -2.19
C LYS A 41 -0.40 -5.27 -2.27
N GLN A 42 -0.21 -3.95 -2.22
CA GLN A 42 1.10 -3.32 -2.20
C GLN A 42 1.89 -3.75 -0.96
N ALA A 43 1.26 -3.77 0.22
CA ALA A 43 1.90 -4.22 1.44
C ALA A 43 2.30 -5.70 1.37
N GLU A 44 1.47 -6.58 0.78
CA GLU A 44 1.84 -7.99 0.54
C GLU A 44 3.08 -8.13 -0.34
N ILE A 45 3.17 -7.35 -1.43
CA ILE A 45 4.34 -7.36 -2.32
C ILE A 45 5.58 -6.91 -1.56
N THR A 46 5.50 -5.79 -0.82
CA THR A 46 6.61 -5.27 -0.02
C THR A 46 7.07 -6.27 1.04
N LEU A 47 6.13 -6.96 1.71
CA LEU A 47 6.46 -8.01 2.68
C LEU A 47 7.28 -9.15 2.05
N HIS A 48 6.97 -9.54 0.82
CA HIS A 48 7.76 -10.52 0.08
C HIS A 48 9.15 -10.00 -0.28
N SER A 49 9.28 -8.73 -0.69
CA SER A 49 10.59 -8.12 -0.95
C SER A 49 11.46 -8.10 0.31
N ILE A 50 10.90 -7.69 1.46
CA ILE A 50 11.60 -7.71 2.76
C ILE A 50 11.98 -9.15 3.13
N TYR A 51 11.10 -10.12 2.91
CA TYR A 51 11.41 -11.53 3.15
C TYR A 51 12.62 -12.01 2.36
N LEU A 52 12.71 -11.65 1.07
CA LEU A 52 13.84 -12.03 0.23
C LEU A 52 15.14 -11.36 0.71
N ALA A 53 15.09 -10.06 1.03
CA ALA A 53 16.25 -9.33 1.55
C ALA A 53 16.74 -9.88 2.90
N GLU A 54 15.82 -10.26 3.79
CA GLU A 54 16.14 -10.91 5.06
C GLU A 54 16.80 -12.29 4.88
N GLN A 55 16.41 -13.03 3.84
CA GLN A 55 17.03 -14.32 3.53
C GLN A 55 18.46 -14.15 3.01
N GLU A 56 18.71 -13.10 2.22
CA GLU A 56 20.06 -12.72 1.79
C GLU A 56 20.91 -12.27 2.98
N TYR A 57 20.39 -11.35 3.80
CA TYR A 57 21.06 -10.86 5.00
C TYR A 57 21.45 -12.02 5.94
N LYS A 58 20.54 -12.95 6.19
CA LYS A 58 20.84 -14.14 7.01
C LYS A 58 21.90 -15.05 6.38
N SER A 59 21.92 -15.17 5.05
CA SER A 59 22.95 -15.95 4.37
C SER A 59 24.35 -15.35 4.57
N ASN A 60 24.44 -14.02 4.66
CA ASN A 60 25.71 -13.30 4.82
C ASN A 60 26.14 -13.14 6.29
N ASN A 61 25.17 -12.96 7.20
CA ASN A 61 25.42 -12.56 8.59
C ASN A 61 25.08 -13.66 9.61
N GLY A 62 24.45 -14.76 9.20
CA GLY A 62 24.05 -15.88 10.06
C GLY A 62 22.75 -15.68 10.84
N GLU A 63 22.28 -14.44 10.96
CA GLU A 63 21.04 -14.05 11.65
C GLU A 63 20.20 -13.11 10.80
N TYR A 64 18.91 -13.00 11.10
CA TYR A 64 18.01 -12.02 10.47
C TYR A 64 18.27 -10.62 11.00
N TYR A 65 18.06 -9.62 10.15
CA TYR A 65 18.11 -8.24 10.58
C TYR A 65 16.81 -7.92 11.32
N PHE A 66 16.91 -7.44 12.56
CA PHE A 66 15.73 -7.07 13.32
C PHE A 66 15.66 -5.55 13.50
N ASN A 67 14.54 -4.96 13.07
CA ASN A 67 14.26 -3.56 13.36
C ASN A 67 12.77 -3.26 13.41
N THR A 68 12.39 -2.34 14.29
CA THR A 68 11.00 -1.89 14.46
C THR A 68 10.66 -0.67 13.59
N SER A 69 11.66 -0.07 12.92
CA SER A 69 11.51 1.09 12.04
C SER A 69 11.67 0.69 10.58
N THR A 70 10.68 1.08 9.77
CA THR A 70 10.69 0.88 8.32
C THR A 70 11.89 1.54 7.65
N SER A 71 12.29 2.74 8.08
CA SER A 71 13.45 3.45 7.50
C SER A 71 14.75 2.68 7.71
N ASN A 72 14.93 2.05 8.88
CA ASN A 72 16.12 1.24 9.13
C ASN A 72 16.12 -0.04 8.29
N LEU A 73 14.96 -0.66 8.07
CA LEU A 73 14.84 -1.79 7.14
C LEU A 73 15.25 -1.36 5.73
N VAL A 74 14.74 -0.23 5.24
CA VAL A 74 15.11 0.37 3.95
C VAL A 74 16.63 0.58 3.85
N THR A 75 17.23 1.27 4.82
CA THR A 75 18.67 1.60 4.75
C THR A 75 19.55 0.36 4.82
N ASN A 76 19.20 -0.64 5.63
CA ASN A 76 20.09 -1.77 5.92
C ASN A 76 19.82 -3.03 5.08
N LEU A 77 18.61 -3.17 4.52
CA LEU A 77 18.25 -4.31 3.65
C LEU A 77 18.15 -3.94 2.17
N PHE A 78 17.95 -2.66 1.86
CA PHE A 78 17.73 -2.17 0.49
C PHE A 78 18.69 -1.03 0.12
N ASP A 79 19.77 -0.83 0.87
CA ASP A 79 20.78 0.23 0.67
C ASP A 79 20.19 1.65 0.53
N GLY A 80 19.00 1.89 1.09
CA GLY A 80 18.33 3.19 0.99
C GLY A 80 17.71 3.50 -0.37
N VAL A 81 17.66 2.54 -1.30
CA VAL A 81 17.14 2.74 -2.66
C VAL A 81 15.61 2.73 -2.73
N ASP A 82 14.96 1.98 -1.83
CA ASP A 82 13.51 1.88 -1.78
C ASP A 82 12.87 2.87 -0.81
N ASP A 83 11.98 3.74 -1.29
CA ASP A 83 11.18 4.58 -0.39
C ASP A 83 9.86 3.88 0.01
N LEU A 84 9.91 3.17 1.13
CA LEU A 84 8.71 2.56 1.72
C LEU A 84 7.89 3.56 2.57
N SER A 85 8.37 4.81 2.72
CA SER A 85 7.75 5.80 3.60
C SER A 85 6.46 6.38 3.03
N GLU A 86 6.24 6.32 1.72
CA GLU A 86 5.00 6.76 1.08
C GLU A 86 3.86 5.74 1.17
N GLN A 87 4.16 4.48 1.49
CA GLN A 87 3.15 3.43 1.57
C GLN A 87 2.18 3.65 2.74
N SER A 88 0.95 3.16 2.62
CA SER A 88 -0.06 3.25 3.69
C SER A 88 0.23 2.34 4.89
N PHE A 89 1.28 1.52 4.83
CA PHE A 89 1.71 0.58 5.86
C PHE A 89 3.13 0.90 6.35
N THR A 90 3.40 0.59 7.62
CA THR A 90 4.75 0.55 8.21
C THR A 90 5.17 -0.89 8.41
N PHE A 91 6.44 -1.19 8.14
CA PHE A 91 7.03 -2.51 8.22
C PHE A 91 8.00 -2.61 9.41
N LYS A 92 7.96 -3.76 10.08
CA LYS A 92 8.88 -4.15 11.16
C LYS A 92 9.26 -5.61 11.04
N THR A 93 10.47 -5.96 11.47
CA THR A 93 10.91 -7.33 11.66
C THR A 93 11.09 -7.61 13.16
N THR A 94 10.75 -8.82 13.60
CA THR A 94 10.85 -9.23 15.00
C THR A 94 11.75 -10.44 15.10
N ASN A 95 12.73 -10.37 16.03
CA ASN A 95 13.65 -11.45 16.42
C ASN A 95 14.70 -11.82 15.35
N ALA A 96 15.97 -11.87 15.75
CA ALA A 96 17.12 -12.19 14.87
C ALA A 96 17.18 -13.68 14.47
N ASN A 97 16.58 -14.58 15.26
CA ASN A 97 16.65 -16.03 15.02
C ASN A 97 15.41 -16.56 14.28
N THR A 98 14.24 -15.97 14.54
CA THR A 98 12.96 -16.37 13.95
C THR A 98 12.31 -15.19 13.23
N LEU A 99 12.43 -15.12 11.91
CA LEU A 99 11.91 -14.02 11.12
C LEU A 99 10.38 -13.93 11.22
N THR A 100 9.91 -12.79 11.71
CA THR A 100 8.53 -12.34 11.58
C THR A 100 8.51 -10.92 11.04
N ILE A 101 7.98 -10.74 9.85
CA ILE A 101 7.81 -9.44 9.22
C ILE A 101 6.35 -9.04 9.41
N THR A 102 6.10 -7.84 9.91
CA THR A 102 4.75 -7.32 10.12
C THR A 102 4.59 -5.98 9.41
N ALA A 103 3.58 -5.87 8.58
CA ALA A 103 3.05 -4.63 8.05
C ALA A 103 1.86 -4.18 8.91
N THR A 104 1.87 -2.93 9.36
CA THR A 104 0.79 -2.31 10.15
C THR A 104 0.29 -1.08 9.40
N LYS A 105 -1.03 -0.97 9.20
CA LYS A 105 -1.60 0.19 8.50
C LYS A 105 -1.43 1.46 9.35
N LYS A 106 -0.93 2.55 8.74
CA LYS A 106 -0.66 3.82 9.43
C LYS A 106 -1.91 4.44 10.05
N THR A 107 -3.04 4.34 9.37
CA THR A 107 -4.32 4.92 9.79
C THR A 107 -5.14 4.00 10.69
N ASN A 108 -4.86 2.69 10.68
CA ASN A 108 -5.55 1.70 11.49
C ASN A 108 -4.57 0.62 11.96
N THR A 109 -4.04 0.80 13.17
CA THR A 109 -3.04 -0.12 13.74
C THR A 109 -3.57 -1.53 14.00
N SER A 110 -4.90 -1.72 14.00
CA SER A 110 -5.51 -3.06 14.06
C SER A 110 -5.41 -3.83 12.74
N CYS A 111 -5.22 -3.14 11.61
CA CYS A 111 -5.03 -3.81 10.32
C CYS A 111 -3.55 -4.21 10.17
N THR A 112 -3.29 -5.51 10.31
CA THR A 112 -1.93 -6.05 10.26
C THR A 112 -1.82 -7.21 9.27
N ILE A 113 -0.68 -7.29 8.60
CA ILE A 113 -0.36 -8.38 7.68
C ILE A 113 1.03 -8.87 8.05
N SER A 114 1.18 -10.16 8.31
CA SER A 114 2.48 -10.71 8.64
C SER A 114 2.93 -11.80 7.66
N ILE A 115 4.24 -12.02 7.61
CA ILE A 115 4.85 -13.22 7.05
C ILE A 115 5.80 -13.75 8.11
N THR A 116 5.75 -15.05 8.37
CA THR A 116 6.67 -15.71 9.29
C THR A 116 7.60 -16.65 8.53
N GLN A 117 8.71 -17.04 9.15
CA GLN A 117 9.64 -18.00 8.56
C GLN A 117 8.97 -19.32 8.14
N THR A 118 7.99 -19.78 8.91
CA THR A 118 7.26 -21.04 8.67
C THR A 118 6.04 -20.86 7.77
N ASN A 119 5.44 -19.66 7.77
CA ASN A 119 4.30 -19.32 6.93
C ASN A 119 4.68 -18.22 5.93
N LYS A 120 5.06 -18.66 4.73
CA LYS A 120 5.48 -17.80 3.62
C LYS A 120 4.32 -17.09 2.93
N LYS A 121 3.06 -17.34 3.35
CA LYS A 121 1.89 -16.64 2.82
C LYS A 121 1.56 -15.46 3.74
N PRO A 122 1.28 -14.26 3.20
CA PRO A 122 0.81 -13.15 4.00
C PRO A 122 -0.45 -13.56 4.76
N ASN A 123 -0.38 -13.64 6.09
CA ASN A 123 -1.55 -13.82 6.94
C ASN A 123 -2.03 -12.43 7.36
N SER A 124 -3.15 -11.99 6.78
CA SER A 124 -3.81 -10.77 7.26
C SER A 124 -4.50 -11.07 8.59
N HIS A 125 -4.01 -10.47 9.67
CA HIS A 125 -4.64 -10.54 10.98
C HIS A 125 -5.38 -9.21 11.24
N SER A 126 -6.65 -9.36 11.63
CA SER A 126 -7.64 -8.32 11.96
C SER A 126 -8.02 -7.32 10.85
N SER A 127 -9.34 -7.20 10.65
CA SER A 127 -10.10 -6.03 10.14
C SER A 127 -9.40 -5.06 9.18
N CYS A 128 -8.70 -5.61 8.19
CA CYS A 128 -8.48 -5.03 6.88
C CYS A 128 -9.57 -5.60 5.94
#